data_AF-A0A6M3JUX8-F1
#
_entry.id   AF-A0A6M3JUX8-F1
#
_cell.length_a   1.000
_cell.length_b   1.000
_cell.length_c   1.000
_cell.angle_alpha   90.00
_cell.angle_beta   90.00
_cell.angle_gamma   90.00
#
_symmetry.space_group_name_H-M   'P 1'
#
loop_
_entity.id
_entity.type
_entity.pdbx_description
1 polymer ?
#
loop_
_entity_poly.entity_id
_entity_poly.type
_entity_poly.pdbx_seq_one_letter_code
_entity_poly.pdbx_strand_id
1 'polypeptide(L)'
;MLEKTMLERHYELWDWLCSHPSAEKRDFPKWKHNKGHWKEVRHLCFLCELYKNDCRACSLDCCYEKLSLFVTWANGNTDQRIKAAEQIRDIIGEVKR
;
A
#
# COMPACT_ATOMS: atom_id res chain seq x y z
N MET A 1 15.26 -10.14 8.07
CA MET A 1 14.73 -10.87 6.89
C MET A 1 13.24 -10.61 6.62
N LEU A 2 12.39 -10.40 7.63
CA LEU A 2 10.96 -10.09 7.46
C LEU A 2 10.68 -8.73 6.79
N GLU A 3 11.46 -7.70 7.11
CA GLU A 3 11.26 -6.33 6.59
C GLU A 3 11.44 -6.24 5.07
N LYS A 4 12.45 -6.92 4.51
CA LYS A 4 12.72 -6.91 3.06
C LYS A 4 11.54 -7.48 2.26
N THR A 5 10.92 -8.56 2.76
CA THR A 5 9.78 -9.20 2.08
C THR A 5 8.51 -8.34 2.09
N MET A 6 8.32 -7.48 3.09
CA MET A 6 7.13 -6.63 3.20
C MET A 6 7.27 -5.35 2.38
N LEU A 7 8.50 -4.84 2.26
CA LEU A 7 8.85 -3.75 1.34
C LEU A 7 8.60 -4.14 -0.12
N GLU A 8 9.11 -5.31 -0.53
CA GLU A 8 8.88 -5.86 -1.88
C GLU A 8 7.38 -6.03 -2.15
N ARG A 9 6.63 -6.58 -1.19
CA ARG A 9 5.17 -6.73 -1.29
C ARG A 9 4.42 -5.40 -1.41
N HIS A 10 4.89 -4.37 -0.72
CA HIS A 10 4.34 -3.02 -0.86
C HIS A 10 4.52 -2.51 -2.28
N TYR A 11 5.75 -2.51 -2.80
CA TYR A 11 6.03 -2.07 -4.16
C TYR A 11 5.20 -2.82 -5.19
N GLU A 12 5.18 -4.15 -5.12
CA GLU A 12 4.43 -4.97 -6.07
C GLU A 12 2.92 -4.73 -6.06
N LEU A 13 2.32 -4.51 -4.88
CA LEU A 13 0.90 -4.18 -4.77
C LEU A 13 0.60 -2.85 -5.45
N TRP A 14 1.38 -1.81 -5.16
CA TRP A 14 1.12 -0.47 -5.67
C TRP A 14 1.47 -0.33 -7.15
N ASP A 15 2.53 -0.96 -7.64
CA ASP A 15 2.84 -1.03 -9.07
C ASP A 15 1.70 -1.70 -9.87
N TRP A 16 1.11 -2.76 -9.32
CA TRP A 16 -0.03 -3.41 -9.94
C TRP A 16 -1.26 -2.50 -9.98
N LEU A 17 -1.55 -1.78 -8.90
CA LEU A 17 -2.66 -0.83 -8.83
C LEU A 17 -2.47 0.39 -9.74
N CYS A 18 -1.24 0.85 -9.98
CA CYS A 18 -0.94 1.86 -11.00
C CYS A 18 -1.33 1.37 -12.40
N SER A 19 -1.08 0.08 -12.68
CA SER A 19 -1.40 -0.52 -13.99
C SER A 19 -2.87 -0.95 -14.13
N HIS A 20 -3.62 -1.01 -13.01
CA HIS A 20 -5.02 -1.44 -12.96
C HIS A 20 -5.83 -0.44 -12.12
N PRO A 21 -5.99 0.80 -12.56
CA PRO A 21 -6.56 1.86 -11.74
C PRO A 21 -8.04 1.66 -11.40
N SER A 22 -8.77 0.85 -12.17
CA SER A 22 -10.15 0.45 -11.86
C SER A 22 -10.26 -0.71 -10.88
N ALA A 23 -9.16 -1.41 -10.60
CA ALA A 23 -9.15 -2.53 -9.67
C ALA A 23 -9.15 -2.03 -8.22
N GLU A 24 -9.82 -2.78 -7.37
CA GLU A 24 -9.72 -2.61 -5.93
C GLU A 24 -8.52 -3.40 -5.41
N LYS A 25 -8.01 -2.99 -4.25
CA LYS A 25 -6.89 -3.69 -3.61
C LYS A 25 -7.17 -5.17 -3.42
N ARG A 26 -8.41 -5.53 -3.07
CA ARG A 26 -8.85 -6.93 -2.91
C ARG A 26 -8.76 -7.75 -4.19
N ASP A 27 -8.64 -7.13 -5.36
CA ASP A 27 -8.54 -7.81 -6.65
C ASP A 27 -7.09 -8.20 -7.00
N PHE A 28 -6.11 -7.79 -6.18
CA PHE A 28 -4.70 -8.07 -6.44
C PHE A 28 -4.42 -9.59 -6.47
N PRO A 29 -3.80 -10.12 -7.55
CA PRO A 29 -3.75 -11.56 -7.82
C PRO A 29 -2.89 -12.36 -6.84
N LYS A 30 -1.96 -11.72 -6.11
CA LYS A 30 -1.13 -12.43 -5.13
C LYS A 30 -1.86 -12.73 -3.82
N TRP A 31 -3.07 -12.21 -3.61
CA TRP A 31 -3.89 -12.57 -2.46
C TRP A 31 -4.36 -14.02 -2.48
N LYS A 32 -4.39 -14.66 -1.31
CA LYS A 32 -4.86 -16.05 -1.14
C LYS A 32 -6.25 -16.31 -1.71
N HIS A 33 -7.20 -15.39 -1.53
CA HIS A 33 -8.56 -15.56 -2.09
C HIS A 33 -8.60 -15.40 -3.62
N ASN A 34 -7.58 -14.78 -4.21
CA ASN A 34 -7.37 -14.69 -5.66
C ASN A 34 -6.44 -15.79 -6.20
N LYS A 35 -6.33 -16.92 -5.49
CA LYS A 35 -5.43 -18.06 -5.81
C LYS A 35 -3.93 -17.74 -5.70
N GLY A 36 -3.56 -16.60 -5.10
CA GLY A 36 -2.20 -16.28 -4.73
C GLY A 36 -1.74 -16.94 -3.43
N HIS A 37 -0.57 -16.54 -2.93
CA HIS A 37 0.04 -17.11 -1.72
C HIS A 37 0.19 -16.10 -0.57
N TRP A 38 -0.12 -14.82 -0.80
CA TRP A 38 0.00 -13.77 0.20
C TRP A 38 -1.27 -13.67 1.04
N LYS A 39 -1.10 -13.60 2.35
CA LYS A 39 -2.19 -13.25 3.25
C LYS A 39 -2.57 -11.79 2.98
N GLU A 40 -3.86 -11.54 2.79
CA GLU A 40 -4.38 -10.18 2.66
C GLU A 40 -4.06 -9.36 3.91
N VAL A 41 -3.58 -8.15 3.69
CA VAL A 41 -3.32 -7.20 4.76
C VAL A 41 -4.57 -6.40 5.09
N ARG A 42 -4.99 -6.46 6.35
CA ARG A 42 -6.26 -5.84 6.81
C ARG A 42 -6.24 -4.31 6.76
N HIS A 43 -5.06 -3.71 6.87
CA HIS A 43 -4.86 -2.27 6.89
C HIS A 43 -4.62 -1.72 5.48
N LEU A 44 -4.35 -0.43 5.38
CA LEU A 44 -4.16 0.30 4.13
C LEU A 44 -3.11 -0.37 3.21
N CYS A 45 -1.93 -0.75 3.71
CA CYS A 45 -0.90 -1.47 2.94
C CYS A 45 -0.06 -2.44 3.80
N PHE A 46 0.91 -3.11 3.15
CA PHE A 46 1.86 -4.02 3.81
C PHE A 46 2.73 -3.34 4.87
N LEU A 47 3.04 -2.04 4.72
CA LEU A 47 3.80 -1.29 5.72
C LEU A 47 3.02 -1.18 7.03
N CYS A 48 1.71 -0.99 6.97
CA CYS A 48 0.88 -0.93 8.16
C CYS A 48 0.92 -2.24 8.97
N GLU A 49 1.13 -3.39 8.32
CA GLU A 49 1.31 -4.67 9.02
C GLU A 49 2.69 -4.85 9.66
N LEU A 50 3.73 -4.24 9.09
CA LEU A 50 5.07 -4.25 9.70
C LEU A 50 5.07 -3.54 11.06
N TYR A 51 4.39 -2.40 11.17
CA TYR A 51 4.37 -1.58 12.38
C TYR A 51 3.22 -1.91 13.36
N LYS A 52 2.51 -3.04 13.16
CA LYS A 52 1.50 -3.61 14.08
C LYS A 52 0.70 -2.60 14.90
N ASN A 53 -0.06 -1.72 14.22
CA ASN A 53 -1.01 -0.79 14.84
C ASN A 53 -0.46 0.26 15.81
N ASP A 54 0.85 0.35 16.03
CA ASP A 54 1.39 1.49 16.78
C ASP A 54 1.71 2.61 15.79
N CYS A 55 0.69 3.41 15.48
CA CYS A 55 0.83 4.62 14.67
C CYS A 55 1.89 5.59 15.23
N ARG A 56 2.27 5.48 16.51
CA ARG A 56 3.34 6.30 17.11
C ARG A 56 4.74 5.72 16.86
N ALA A 57 4.83 4.42 16.57
CA ALA A 57 6.08 3.73 16.22
C ALA A 57 6.20 3.48 14.70
N CYS A 58 5.19 3.86 13.92
CA CYS A 58 5.25 3.83 12.48
C CYS A 58 6.25 4.91 12.04
N SER A 59 7.41 4.49 11.51
CA SER A 59 8.42 5.40 10.97
C SER A 59 7.94 6.15 9.72
N LEU A 60 6.78 5.75 9.20
CA LEU A 60 5.97 6.49 8.25
C LEU A 60 4.93 7.21 9.10
N ASP A 61 4.79 8.53 9.00
CA ASP A 61 3.67 9.32 9.54
C ASP A 61 2.33 8.94 8.85
N CYS A 62 2.01 7.65 8.89
CA CYS A 62 1.17 6.89 7.99
C CYS A 62 -0.32 7.06 8.31
N CYS A 63 -0.66 7.55 9.50
CA CYS A 63 -2.01 7.42 10.01
C CYS A 63 -2.90 8.66 9.79
N TYR A 64 -2.35 9.84 9.50
CA TYR A 64 -3.16 11.03 9.22
C TYR A 64 -2.79 11.76 7.92
N GLU A 65 -1.51 12.11 7.70
CA GLU A 65 -1.15 12.89 6.50
C GLU A 65 -1.35 12.09 5.22
N LYS A 66 -0.98 10.80 5.25
CA LYS A 66 -0.99 9.93 4.08
C LYS A 66 -2.32 9.16 3.94
N LEU A 67 -3.23 9.27 4.92
CA LEU A 67 -4.61 8.78 4.80
C LEU A 67 -5.34 9.49 3.64
N SER A 68 -5.03 10.76 3.42
CA SER A 68 -5.55 11.53 2.28
C SER A 68 -5.24 10.86 0.95
N LEU A 69 -4.02 10.35 0.75
CA LEU A 69 -3.62 9.62 -0.46
C LEU A 69 -4.40 8.33 -0.63
N PHE A 70 -4.60 7.57 0.45
CA PHE A 70 -5.43 6.37 0.42
C PHE A 70 -6.89 6.67 0.08
N VAL A 71 -7.44 7.75 0.63
CA VAL A 71 -8.81 8.21 0.32
C VAL A 71 -8.90 8.65 -1.14
N THR A 72 -7.88 9.36 -1.65
CA THR A 72 -7.79 9.74 -3.06
C THR A 72 -7.69 8.52 -3.97
N TRP A 73 -6.90 7.51 -3.61
CA TRP A 73 -6.84 6.25 -4.37
C TRP A 73 -8.16 5.47 -4.30
N ALA A 74 -8.86 5.46 -3.17
CA ALA A 74 -10.10 4.71 -3.05
C ALA A 74 -11.27 5.38 -3.80
N ASN A 75 -11.34 6.71 -3.82
CA ASN A 75 -12.50 7.46 -4.30
C ASN A 75 -12.25 8.34 -5.53
N GLY A 76 -10.99 8.44 -5.97
CA GLY A 76 -10.61 9.27 -7.11
C GLY A 76 -11.02 8.68 -8.45
N ASN A 77 -10.98 9.53 -9.48
CA ASN A 77 -11.03 9.07 -10.87
C ASN A 77 -9.72 8.33 -11.25
N THR A 78 -9.69 7.73 -12.45
CA THR A 78 -8.53 6.96 -12.93
C THR A 78 -7.19 7.66 -12.72
N ASP A 79 -7.05 8.92 -13.13
CA ASP A 79 -5.77 9.66 -13.03
C ASP A 79 -5.38 9.93 -11.57
N GLN A 80 -6.36 10.28 -10.74
CA GLN A 80 -6.16 10.48 -9.30
C GLN A 80 -5.74 9.18 -8.62
N ARG A 81 -6.32 8.03 -9.01
CA ARG A 81 -5.98 6.72 -8.49
C ARG A 81 -4.56 6.31 -8.85
N ILE A 82 -4.15 6.50 -10.10
CA ILE A 82 -2.78 6.23 -10.55
C ILE A 82 -1.79 7.07 -9.75
N LYS A 83 -2.00 8.40 -9.73
CA LYS A 83 -1.08 9.32 -9.06
C LYS A 83 -0.99 9.05 -7.55
N ALA A 84 -2.10 8.73 -6.91
CA ALA A 84 -2.11 8.35 -5.49
C ALA A 84 -1.39 7.02 -5.26
N ALA A 85 -1.58 6.01 -6.12
CA ALA A 85 -0.89 4.74 -6.03
C ALA A 85 0.63 4.89 -6.19
N GLU A 86 1.11 5.73 -7.10
CA GLU A 86 2.54 6.06 -7.25
C GLU A 86 3.10 6.72 -5.99
N GLN A 87 2.39 7.70 -5.42
CA GLN A 87 2.83 8.37 -4.20
C GLN A 87 2.84 7.42 -2.99
N ILE A 88 1.86 6.53 -2.89
CA ILE A 88 1.83 5.51 -1.83
C ILE A 88 2.95 4.49 -2.04
N ARG A 89 3.26 4.09 -3.29
CA ARG A 89 4.40 3.23 -3.60
C ARG A 89 5.70 3.83 -3.08
N ASP A 90 5.92 5.11 -3.36
CA ASP A 90 7.20 5.79 -3.13
C ASP A 90 7.35 6.36 -1.70
N ILE A 91 6.30 6.28 -0.87
CA ILE A 91 6.25 6.78 0.51
C ILE A 91 7.40 6.30 1.41
N ILE A 92 7.98 5.14 1.11
CA ILE A 92 9.05 4.53 1.90
C ILE A 92 10.40 5.19 1.63
N GLY A 93 10.58 5.80 0.45
CA GLY A 93 11.78 6.52 0.06
C GLY A 93 12.06 7.75 0.95
N GLU A 94 11.04 8.28 1.62
CA GLU A 94 11.15 9.42 2.54
C GLU A 94 11.59 9.01 3.96
N VAL A 95 11.62 7.72 4.30
CA VAL A 95 11.91 7.22 5.67
C VAL A 95 13.42 7.16 5.98
N LYS A 96 14.29 7.71 5.13
CA LYS A 96 15.72 7.84 5.45
C LYS A 96 16.32 9.15 4.96
N ARG A 97 16.40 10.12 5.88
CA ARG A 97 17.64 10.84 6.19
C ARG A 97 17.70 11.18 7.68
#